data_AF-A0ABD2LBL1-F1
#
_entry.id   AF-A0ABD2LBL1-F1
#
_cell.length_a   1.000
_cell.length_b   1.000
_cell.length_c   1.000
_cell.angle_alpha   90.00
_cell.angle_beta   90.00
_cell.angle_gamma   90.00
#
_symmetry.space_group_name_H-M   'P 1'
#
loop_
_entity.id
_entity.type
_entity.pdbx_description
1 polymer ?
#
loop_
_entity_poly.entity_id
_entity_poly.type
_entity_poly.pdbx_seq_one_letter_code
_entity_poly.pdbx_strand_id
1 'polypeptide(L)'
;MFEAFKTAFASASSPVNFIVSVWFPCSFADSVVLFELTNELTREQLALKRTQYSNDFLLIRFPIVRDANKWAKWEKEAIDWQMDDQWNKIGILIDENDIGEGQ
;
A
#
# COMPACT_ATOMS: atom_id res chain seq x y z
N MET A 1 -10.47 5.96 5.78
CA MET A 1 -9.72 4.69 5.66
C MET A 1 -8.20 4.88 5.75
N PHE A 2 -7.55 5.56 4.81
CA PHE A 2 -6.08 5.71 4.84
C PHE A 2 -5.54 6.56 5.99
N GLU A 3 -6.31 7.50 6.54
CA GLU A 3 -5.87 8.33 7.67
C GLU A 3 -5.45 7.52 8.90
N ALA A 4 -6.12 6.39 9.18
CA ALA A 4 -5.72 5.49 10.26
C ALA A 4 -4.35 4.85 9.97
N PHE A 5 -4.10 4.44 8.72
CA PHE A 5 -2.79 3.93 8.29
C PHE A 5 -1.70 5.00 8.37
N LYS A 6 -1.98 6.22 7.92
CA LYS A 6 -1.06 7.35 8.01
C LYS A 6 -0.69 7.65 9.46
N THR A 7 -1.68 7.68 10.34
CA THR A 7 -1.50 7.90 11.78
C THR A 7 -0.68 6.78 12.41
N ALA A 8 -1.04 5.52 12.15
CA ALA A 8 -0.31 4.36 12.67
C ALA A 8 1.14 4.31 12.18
N PHE A 9 1.38 4.66 10.91
CA PHE A 9 2.71 4.76 10.34
C PHE A 9 3.53 5.89 10.98
N ALA A 10 2.94 7.07 11.20
CA ALA A 10 3.62 8.19 11.86
C ALA A 10 3.99 7.87 13.32
N SER A 11 3.17 7.09 14.03
CA SER A 11 3.44 6.67 15.41
C SER A 11 4.35 5.43 15.52
N ALA A 12 4.70 4.78 14.40
CA ALA A 12 5.49 3.56 14.44
C ALA A 12 6.91 3.83 14.97
N SER A 13 7.37 2.98 15.88
CA SER A 13 8.71 3.06 16.48
C SER A 13 9.66 1.95 16.00
N SER A 14 9.15 0.98 15.24
CA SER A 14 9.92 -0.10 14.66
C SER A 14 9.78 -0.11 13.13
N PRO A 15 10.89 -0.37 12.40
CA PRO A 15 10.86 -0.46 10.96
C PRO A 15 10.23 -1.78 10.51
N VAL A 16 9.39 -1.73 9.47
CA VAL A 16 8.73 -2.86 8.81
C VAL A 16 8.61 -2.57 7.32
N ASN A 17 8.94 -3.55 6.48
CA ASN A 17 8.85 -3.43 5.03
C ASN A 17 7.75 -4.33 4.48
N PHE A 18 6.84 -3.77 3.70
CA PHE A 18 5.81 -4.56 3.01
C PHE A 18 5.34 -3.87 1.74
N ILE A 19 4.81 -4.69 0.83
CA ILE A 19 4.01 -4.27 -0.31
C ILE A 19 2.68 -4.98 -0.19
N VAL A 20 1.58 -4.21 -0.17
CA VAL A 20 0.22 -4.75 -0.15
C VAL A 20 -0.51 -4.27 -1.40
N SER A 21 -1.16 -5.20 -2.08
CA SER A 21 -2.09 -4.92 -3.18
C SER A 21 -3.48 -4.68 -2.62
N VAL A 22 -4.10 -3.57 -3.02
CA VAL A 22 -5.47 -3.21 -2.64
C VAL A 22 -6.27 -2.97 -3.90
N TRP A 23 -7.41 -3.66 -4.02
CA TRP A 23 -8.33 -3.48 -5.13
C TRP A 23 -9.52 -2.64 -4.67
N PHE A 24 -9.94 -1.67 -5.47
CA PHE A 24 -11.12 -0.84 -5.21
C PHE A 24 -12.12 -0.91 -6.36
N PRO A 25 -13.45 -0.95 -6.10
CA PRO A 25 -14.44 -0.84 -7.17
C PRO A 25 -14.20 0.40 -8.05
N CYS A 26 -14.52 0.35 -9.35
CA CYS A 26 -14.31 1.47 -10.29
C CYS A 26 -14.86 2.81 -9.77
N SER A 27 -16.03 2.79 -9.13
CA SER A 27 -16.67 3.98 -8.55
C SER A 27 -15.88 4.63 -7.42
N PHE A 28 -15.06 3.85 -6.72
CA PHE A 28 -14.23 4.31 -5.61
C PHE A 28 -12.79 4.60 -6.04
N ALA A 29 -12.24 3.83 -6.98
CA ALA A 29 -10.86 3.97 -7.45
C ALA A 29 -10.52 5.39 -7.92
N ASP A 30 -11.45 6.09 -8.58
CA ASP A 30 -11.20 7.45 -9.08
C ASP A 30 -11.26 8.54 -7.98
N SER A 31 -11.80 8.22 -6.79
CA SER A 31 -11.82 9.13 -5.64
C SER A 31 -10.67 8.87 -4.64
N VAL A 32 -9.88 7.80 -4.85
CA VAL A 32 -8.73 7.48 -4.00
C VAL A 32 -7.61 8.51 -4.22
N VAL A 33 -7.24 9.20 -3.14
CA VAL A 33 -6.12 10.15 -3.14
C VAL A 33 -4.80 9.42 -2.88
N LEU A 34 -3.88 9.48 -3.84
CA LEU A 34 -2.51 8.99 -3.69
C LEU A 34 -1.74 9.84 -2.68
N PHE A 35 -0.82 9.23 -1.94
CA PHE A 35 -0.02 9.93 -0.95
C PHE A 35 1.35 9.30 -0.78
N GLU A 36 2.25 10.09 -0.21
CA GLU A 36 3.60 9.69 0.16
C GLU A 36 3.92 10.35 1.51
N LEU A 37 4.35 9.56 2.48
CA LEU A 37 4.64 9.99 3.84
C LEU A 37 5.98 9.46 4.27
N THR A 38 6.72 10.28 5.01
CA THR A 38 8.03 9.93 5.55
C THR A 38 7.94 9.84 7.07
N ASN A 39 8.44 8.76 7.64
CA ASN A 39 8.69 8.64 9.08
C ASN A 39 10.20 8.77 9.31
N GLU A 40 10.61 9.93 9.83
CA GLU A 40 12.02 10.24 10.13
C GLU A 40 12.59 9.41 11.28
N LEU A 41 11.73 8.94 12.20
CA LEU A 41 12.14 8.13 13.35
C LEU A 41 12.58 6.74 12.90
N THR A 42 11.77 6.07 12.07
CA THR A 42 12.11 4.75 11.53
C THR A 42 12.95 4.83 10.25
N ARG A 43 13.11 6.03 9.69
CA ARG A 43 13.70 6.28 8.37
C ARG A 43 13.03 5.48 7.27
N GLU A 44 11.70 5.52 7.25
CA GLU A 44 10.87 4.81 6.28
C GLU A 44 9.96 5.76 5.52
N GLN A 45 9.42 5.26 4.42
CA GLN A 45 8.45 5.91 3.59
C GLN A 45 7.24 4.99 3.40
N LEU A 46 6.04 5.57 3.45
CA LEU A 46 4.78 4.92 3.14
C LEU A 46 4.17 5.63 1.93
N ALA A 47 3.91 4.90 0.86
CA ALA A 47 3.31 5.43 -0.35
C ALA A 47 2.12 4.59 -0.82
N LEU A 48 1.09 5.27 -1.32
CA LEU A 48 0.00 4.66 -2.06
C LEU A 48 0.16 5.00 -3.54
N LYS A 49 0.28 3.99 -4.40
CA LYS A 49 0.45 4.16 -5.85
C LYS A 49 -0.63 3.40 -6.61
N ARG A 50 -1.20 4.02 -7.66
CA ARG A 50 -2.08 3.31 -8.60
C ARG A 50 -1.23 2.41 -9.50
N THR A 51 -1.70 1.20 -9.80
CA THR A 51 -1.02 0.33 -10.76
C THR A 51 -1.52 0.62 -12.18
N GLN A 52 -0.95 -0.07 -13.17
CA GLN A 52 -1.39 -0.01 -14.56
C GLN A 52 -2.75 -0.69 -14.79
N TYR A 53 -3.26 -1.44 -13.81
CA TYR A 53 -4.59 -2.04 -13.86
C TYR A 53 -5.61 -1.06 -13.31
N SER A 54 -6.70 -0.86 -14.05
CA SER A 54 -7.84 -0.12 -13.54
C SER A 54 -8.31 -0.83 -12.27
N ASN A 55 -8.22 -0.13 -11.13
CA ASN A 55 -8.73 -0.50 -9.79
C ASN A 55 -7.73 -1.06 -8.80
N ASP A 56 -6.50 -1.36 -9.20
CA ASP A 56 -5.48 -1.85 -8.27
C ASP A 56 -4.56 -0.74 -7.80
N PHE A 57 -4.24 -0.78 -6.51
CA PHE A 57 -3.35 0.13 -5.82
C PHE A 57 -2.32 -0.67 -5.03
N LEU A 58 -1.13 -0.11 -4.86
CA LEU A 58 -0.07 -0.66 -4.04
C LEU A 58 0.17 0.27 -2.86
N LEU A 59 0.00 -0.27 -1.66
CA LEU A 59 0.45 0.36 -0.42
C LEU A 59 1.84 -0.20 -0.10
N ILE A 60 2.84 0.67 -0.19
CA ILE A 60 4.25 0.31 -0.11
C ILE A 60 4.85 1.00 1.12
N ARG A 61 5.37 0.22 2.07
CA ARG A 61 6.18 0.71 3.19
C ARG A 61 7.61 0.23 3.04
N PHE A 62 8.58 1.14 3.05
CA PHE A 62 9.98 0.81 2.78
C PHE A 62 10.99 1.73 3.47
N PRO A 63 12.27 1.33 3.63
CA PRO A 63 13.31 2.16 4.22
C PRO A 63 13.80 3.23 3.24
N ILE A 64 13.99 4.47 3.70
CA ILE A 64 14.47 5.61 2.89
C ILE A 64 15.86 5.32 2.33
N VAL A 65 16.76 4.77 3.15
CA VAL A 65 18.10 4.34 2.71
C VAL A 65 18.01 2.87 2.33
N ARG A 66 18.10 2.58 1.03
CA ARG A 66 17.90 1.23 0.50
C ARG A 66 18.78 0.91 -0.70
N ASP A 67 19.04 -0.38 -0.89
CA ASP A 67 19.62 -0.90 -2.13
C ASP A 67 18.57 -0.80 -3.24
N ALA A 68 18.79 0.13 -4.18
CA ALA A 68 17.87 0.39 -5.29
C ALA A 68 17.67 -0.84 -6.20
N ASN A 69 18.69 -1.69 -6.36
CA ASN A 69 18.60 -2.86 -7.23
C ASN A 69 17.71 -3.94 -6.60
N LYS A 70 17.87 -4.17 -5.30
CA LYS A 70 17.03 -5.11 -4.56
C LYS A 70 15.56 -4.67 -4.58
N TRP A 71 15.30 -3.37 -4.45
CA TRP A 71 13.93 -2.86 -4.47
C TRP A 71 13.30 -2.88 -5.85
N ALA A 72 14.03 -2.50 -6.89
CA ALA A 72 13.52 -2.59 -8.25
C ALA A 72 13.09 -4.03 -8.60
N LYS A 73 13.85 -5.03 -8.10
CA LYS A 73 13.49 -6.44 -8.24
C LYS A 73 12.20 -6.78 -7.50
N TRP A 74 12.05 -6.38 -6.24
CA TRP A 74 10.84 -6.66 -5.46
C TRP A 74 9.60 -5.91 -5.96
N GLU A 75 9.73 -4.67 -6.43
CA GLU A 75 8.63 -3.92 -7.06
C GLU A 75 8.19 -4.61 -8.36
N LYS A 76 9.13 -5.03 -9.20
CA LYS A 76 8.84 -5.81 -10.41
C LYS A 76 8.16 -7.13 -10.07
N GLU A 77 8.72 -7.89 -9.11
CA GLU A 77 8.14 -9.15 -8.65
C GLU A 77 6.72 -8.93 -8.14
N ALA A 78 6.43 -7.86 -7.38
CA ALA A 78 5.09 -7.57 -6.88
C ALA A 78 4.07 -7.23 -8.00
N ILE A 79 4.50 -6.51 -9.03
CA ILE A 79 3.66 -6.17 -10.20
C ILE A 79 3.44 -7.40 -11.09
N ASP A 80 4.49 -8.17 -11.37
CA ASP A 80 4.40 -9.42 -12.12
C ASP A 80 3.57 -10.45 -11.35
N TRP A 81 3.68 -10.50 -10.02
CA TRP A 81 2.80 -11.29 -9.18
C TRP A 81 1.33 -10.91 -9.35
N GLN A 82 0.99 -9.65 -9.58
CA GLN A 82 -0.39 -9.27 -9.89
C GLN A 82 -0.85 -9.75 -11.28
N MET A 83 0.08 -10.02 -12.21
CA MET A 83 -0.21 -10.49 -13.57
C MET A 83 -0.48 -12.00 -13.64
N ASP A 84 0.25 -12.80 -12.86
CA ASP A 84 0.11 -14.25 -12.84
C ASP A 84 -0.96 -14.64 -11.80
N ASP A 85 -2.14 -15.05 -12.26
CA ASP A 85 -3.29 -15.50 -11.45
C ASP A 85 -2.87 -16.24 -10.15
N GLN A 86 -2.93 -15.54 -9.02
CA GLN A 86 -2.19 -15.89 -7.79
C GLN A 86 -2.83 -16.99 -6.94
N TRP A 87 -2.01 -17.94 -6.49
CA TRP A 87 -2.35 -18.89 -5.39
C TRP A 87 -2.09 -18.33 -3.97
N ASN A 88 -1.58 -17.10 -3.82
CA ASN A 88 -1.32 -16.46 -2.51
C ASN A 88 -1.68 -14.94 -2.48
N LYS A 89 -2.80 -14.53 -3.10
CA LYS A 89 -3.32 -13.16 -2.95
C LYS A 89 -4.12 -13.07 -1.64
N ILE A 90 -3.67 -12.27 -0.67
CA ILE A 90 -4.56 -11.83 0.41
C ILE A 90 -5.37 -10.65 -0.14
N GLY A 91 -6.53 -10.96 -0.71
CA GLY A 91 -7.52 -9.96 -1.07
C GLY A 91 -8.21 -9.45 0.19
N ILE A 92 -7.90 -8.23 0.61
CA ILE A 92 -8.65 -7.55 1.66
C ILE A 92 -9.78 -6.80 0.97
N LEU A 93 -10.98 -7.40 0.95
CA LEU A 93 -12.21 -6.70 0.61
C LEU A 93 -12.60 -5.87 1.83
N ILE A 94 -12.75 -4.56 1.67
CA ILE A 94 -13.28 -3.68 2.70
C ILE A 94 -14.63 -3.19 2.17
N ASP A 95 -15.72 -3.76 2.68
CA ASP A 95 -17.07 -3.29 2.35
C ASP A 95 -17.29 -1.94 3.05
N GLU A 96 -18.12 -1.08 2.46
CA GLU A 96 -18.56 0.17 3.09
C GLU A 96 -19.22 -0.10 4.45
N ASN A 97 -19.81 -1.28 4.63
CA ASN A 97 -20.38 -1.74 5.90
C ASN A 97 -19.34 -2.10 6.97
N ASP A 98 -18.07 -2.32 6.60
CA ASP A 98 -16.97 -2.61 7.54
C ASP A 98 -16.29 -1.33 8.06
N ILE A 99 -16.64 -0.17 7.49
CA ILE A 99 -16.19 1.13 7.98
C ILE A 99 -17.22 1.62 8.99
N GLY A 100 -17.11 1.16 10.23
CA GLY A 100 -17.93 1.67 11.32
C GLY A 100 -17.94 3.20 11.31
N GLU A 101 -19.13 3.79 11.32
CA GLU A 101 -19.30 5.22 11.56
C GLU A 101 -18.64 5.54 12.90
N GLY A 102 -17.51 6.23 12.85
CA GLY A 102 -16.78 6.65 14.04
C GLY A 102 -17.68 7.54 14.90
N GLN A 103 -17.95 7.10 16.13
CA GLN A 103 -18.36 7.99 17.22
C GLN A 103 -17.14 8.63 17.87
#